data_AF-A0A2A5HDX6-F1
#
_entry.id   AF-A0A2A5HDX6-F1
#
_cell.length_a   1.000
_cell.length_b   1.000
_cell.length_c   1.000
_cell.angle_alpha   90.00
_cell.angle_beta   90.00
_cell.angle_gamma   90.00
#
_symmetry.space_group_name_H-M   'P 1'
#
loop_
_entity.id
_entity.type
_entity.pdbx_description
1 polymer ?
#
loop_
_entity_poly.entity_id
_entity_poly.type
_entity_poly.pdbx_seq_one_letter_code
_entity_poly.pdbx_strand_id
1 'polypeptide(L)'
;MITLFENIGAYFILLSRVFKKPDNYKLIFKQTIHEMVSLGIGSLGLIAIISVFMGAVVTIQTATNMNNPLLPGYLVGFATRESFILELAPTVMSLILAGKIGSNVASEIGTMRISDQIDALEIMGVNSASYLVFPKIIASLIFIPIIVIYSMALGIIGGLVVSMYFDGMTLNDYILGIRFDFKMFSITYALIKSVFFAFIITSIPSYFGYYVKGGALEIGKASTKSVVYSSIIILIINYLLTQMLLV
;
A
#
# COMPACT_ATOMS: atom_id res chain seq x y z
N MET A 1 15.83 -23.58 -9.12
CA MET A 1 14.61 -23.39 -9.96
C MET A 1 13.42 -24.15 -9.40
N ILE A 2 13.53 -25.45 -9.10
CA ILE A 2 12.44 -26.29 -8.57
C ILE A 2 11.81 -25.70 -7.29
N THR A 3 12.63 -25.27 -6.33
CA THR A 3 12.16 -24.65 -5.08
C THR A 3 11.41 -23.32 -5.25
N LEU A 4 11.64 -22.59 -6.35
CA LEU A 4 10.90 -21.35 -6.63
C LEU A 4 9.48 -21.67 -7.11
N PHE A 5 9.34 -22.62 -8.03
CA PHE A 5 8.04 -23.08 -8.52
C PHE A 5 7.21 -23.71 -7.40
N GLU A 6 7.84 -24.46 -6.50
CA GLU A 6 7.16 -25.00 -5.31
C GLU A 6 6.60 -23.91 -4.40
N ASN A 7 7.37 -22.85 -4.12
CA ASN A 7 6.92 -21.73 -3.29
C ASN A 7 5.77 -20.96 -3.95
N ILE A 8 5.85 -20.74 -5.26
CA ILE A 8 4.78 -20.08 -6.02
C ILE A 8 3.51 -20.95 -6.00
N GLY A 9 3.64 -22.25 -6.22
CA GLY A 9 2.53 -23.20 -6.13
C GLY A 9 1.89 -23.21 -4.75
N ALA A 10 2.69 -23.28 -3.69
CA ALA A 10 2.21 -23.23 -2.31
C ALA A 10 1.49 -21.92 -1.99
N TYR A 11 1.96 -20.79 -2.51
CA TYR A 11 1.30 -19.50 -2.38
C TYR A 11 -0.10 -19.49 -3.01
N PHE A 12 -0.25 -19.98 -4.25
CA PHE A 12 -1.56 -20.05 -4.89
C PHE A 12 -2.50 -21.05 -4.21
N ILE A 13 -1.97 -22.17 -3.70
CA ILE A 13 -2.76 -23.12 -2.90
C ILE A 13 -3.24 -22.45 -1.60
N LEU A 14 -2.40 -21.71 -0.90
CA LEU A 14 -2.80 -20.93 0.28
C LEU A 14 -3.92 -19.96 -0.10
N LEU A 15 -3.75 -19.15 -1.14
CA LEU A 15 -4.77 -18.20 -1.60
C LEU A 15 -6.10 -18.90 -1.91
N SER A 16 -6.06 -20.08 -2.55
CA SER A 16 -7.28 -20.84 -2.81
C SER A 16 -8.01 -21.26 -1.53
N ARG A 17 -7.27 -21.56 -0.45
CA ARG A 17 -7.84 -21.86 0.88
C ARG A 17 -8.40 -20.61 1.54
N VAL A 18 -7.77 -19.46 1.37
CA VAL A 18 -8.21 -18.17 1.95
C VAL A 18 -9.59 -17.78 1.42
N PHE A 19 -9.83 -17.93 0.12
CA PHE A 19 -11.08 -17.56 -0.54
C PHE A 19 -12.18 -18.64 -0.48
N LYS A 20 -11.94 -19.78 0.18
CA LYS A 20 -13.02 -20.75 0.44
C LYS A 20 -14.07 -20.12 1.36
N LYS A 21 -15.32 -20.58 1.18
CA LYS A 21 -16.47 -20.09 1.96
C LYS A 21 -16.17 -20.19 3.45
N PRO A 22 -16.28 -19.10 4.21
CA PRO A 22 -16.02 -19.12 5.64
C PRO A 22 -17.16 -19.76 6.41
N ASP A 23 -16.82 -20.42 7.52
CA ASP A 23 -17.79 -21.11 8.37
C ASP A 23 -18.69 -20.12 9.13
N ASN A 24 -18.17 -18.94 9.49
CA ASN A 24 -18.88 -17.94 10.30
C ASN A 24 -18.63 -16.49 9.83
N TYR A 25 -19.52 -15.96 8.99
CA TYR A 25 -19.43 -14.58 8.47
C TYR A 25 -19.42 -13.50 9.55
N LYS A 26 -20.20 -13.67 10.63
CA LYS A 26 -20.27 -12.68 11.73
C LYS A 26 -18.92 -12.51 12.43
N LEU A 27 -18.19 -13.61 12.60
CA LEU A 27 -16.89 -13.63 13.26
C LEU A 27 -15.83 -12.95 12.38
N ILE A 28 -15.81 -13.27 11.09
CA ILE A 28 -14.91 -12.64 10.11
C ILE A 28 -15.16 -11.14 10.00
N PHE A 29 -16.42 -10.70 10.01
CA PHE A 29 -16.73 -9.28 9.96
C PHE A 29 -16.16 -8.55 11.19
N LYS A 30 -16.33 -9.12 12.39
CA LYS A 30 -15.75 -8.56 13.62
C LYS A 30 -14.22 -8.51 13.57
N GLN A 31 -13.58 -9.56 13.06
CA GLN A 31 -12.13 -9.58 12.85
C GLN A 31 -11.69 -8.55 11.82
N THR A 32 -12.41 -8.40 10.72
CA THR A 32 -12.11 -7.40 9.68
C THR A 32 -12.11 -5.99 10.25
N ILE A 33 -13.07 -5.66 11.11
CA ILE A 33 -13.11 -4.37 11.81
C ILE A 33 -11.89 -4.19 12.72
N HIS A 34 -11.54 -5.23 13.47
CA HIS A 34 -10.35 -5.20 14.33
C HIS A 34 -9.07 -4.95 13.51
N GLU A 35 -8.91 -5.64 12.38
CA GLU A 35 -7.78 -5.46 11.47
C GLU A 35 -7.76 -4.06 10.83
N MET A 36 -8.92 -3.51 10.46
CA MET A 36 -9.00 -2.14 9.93
C MET A 36 -8.50 -1.11 10.95
N VAL A 37 -8.85 -1.28 12.23
CA VAL A 37 -8.36 -0.40 13.31
C VAL A 37 -6.86 -0.58 13.53
N SER A 38 -6.41 -1.83 13.67
CA SER A 38 -5.02 -2.16 13.98
C SER A 38 -4.06 -1.77 12.85
N LEU A 39 -4.30 -2.25 11.64
CA LEU A 39 -3.43 -2.02 10.48
C LEU A 39 -3.59 -0.60 9.95
N GLY A 40 -4.82 -0.08 9.99
CA GLY A 40 -5.18 1.16 9.36
C GLY A 40 -4.90 2.40 10.20
N ILE A 41 -5.61 2.57 11.32
CA ILE A 41 -5.50 3.78 12.16
C ILE A 41 -4.07 3.96 12.65
N GLY A 42 -3.40 2.86 13.01
CA GLY A 42 -1.99 2.91 13.42
C GLY A 42 -1.07 3.52 12.36
N SER A 43 -1.44 3.51 11.08
CA SER A 43 -0.62 3.95 9.94
C SER A 43 -0.88 5.38 9.47
N LEU A 44 -2.01 5.99 9.86
CA LEU A 44 -2.39 7.34 9.43
C LEU A 44 -1.35 8.40 9.79
N GLY A 45 -0.79 8.37 11.01
CA GLY A 45 0.20 9.36 11.45
C GLY A 45 1.50 9.31 10.63
N LEU A 46 2.00 8.10 10.36
CA LEU A 46 3.19 7.90 9.51
C LEU A 46 2.96 8.42 8.09
N ILE A 47 1.82 8.06 7.50
CA ILE A 47 1.46 8.49 6.14
C ILE A 47 1.29 9.99 6.07
N ALA A 48 0.71 10.62 7.10
CA ALA A 48 0.47 12.04 7.10
C ALA A 48 1.77 12.83 6.97
N ILE A 49 2.75 12.49 7.81
CA ILE A 49 4.07 13.12 7.81
C ILE A 49 4.73 12.93 6.44
N ILE A 50 4.82 11.69 5.98
CA ILE A 50 5.54 11.39 4.73
C ILE A 50 4.86 12.06 3.53
N SER A 51 3.53 12.07 3.46
CA SER A 51 2.79 12.65 2.33
C SER A 51 3.03 14.15 2.21
N VAL A 52 2.98 14.88 3.33
CA VAL A 52 3.22 16.33 3.35
C VAL A 52 4.65 16.64 2.88
N PHE A 53 5.66 15.97 3.45
CA PHE A 53 7.05 16.20 3.05
C PHE A 53 7.33 15.78 1.61
N MET A 54 6.76 14.66 1.16
CA MET A 54 6.94 14.20 -0.21
C MET A 54 6.31 15.18 -1.21
N GLY A 55 5.10 15.67 -0.93
CA GLY A 55 4.46 16.69 -1.77
C GLY A 55 5.23 18.00 -1.82
N ALA A 56 5.80 18.42 -0.69
CA ALA A 56 6.69 19.57 -0.60
C ALA A 56 7.95 19.38 -1.48
N VAL A 57 8.66 18.26 -1.33
CA VAL A 57 9.88 17.96 -2.11
C VAL A 57 9.60 17.91 -3.61
N VAL A 58 8.51 17.26 -4.02
CA VAL A 58 8.11 17.19 -5.44
C VAL A 58 7.82 18.58 -5.99
N THR A 59 7.16 19.45 -5.21
CA THR A 59 6.88 20.82 -5.62
C THR A 59 8.17 21.61 -5.81
N ILE A 60 9.12 21.54 -4.86
CA ILE A 60 10.43 22.21 -4.98
C ILE A 60 11.19 21.70 -6.21
N GLN A 61 11.23 20.38 -6.40
CA GLN A 61 11.94 19.77 -7.52
C GLN A 61 11.32 20.17 -8.86
N THR A 62 9.99 20.18 -8.95
CA THR A 62 9.27 20.58 -10.16
C THR A 62 9.49 22.06 -10.46
N ALA A 63 9.34 22.93 -9.45
CA ALA A 63 9.58 24.37 -9.59
C ALA A 63 11.00 24.65 -10.11
N THR A 64 12.00 24.03 -9.49
CA THR A 64 13.41 24.22 -9.86
C THR A 64 13.72 23.74 -11.29
N ASN A 65 13.09 22.64 -11.74
CA ASN A 65 13.26 22.16 -13.11
C ASN A 65 12.53 23.04 -14.15
N MET A 66 11.53 23.82 -13.74
CA MET A 66 10.72 24.67 -14.60
C MET A 66 11.13 26.16 -14.54
N ASN A 67 12.35 26.47 -14.08
CA ASN A 67 12.90 27.82 -13.93
C ASN A 67 13.10 28.61 -15.24
N ASN A 68 12.57 28.16 -16.37
CA ASN A 68 12.66 28.89 -17.64
C ASN A 68 11.56 29.98 -17.70
N PRO A 69 11.90 31.26 -17.93
CA PRO A 69 10.94 32.36 -18.01
C PRO A 69 9.83 32.21 -19.07
N LEU A 70 10.03 31.32 -20.06
CA LEU A 70 9.05 31.04 -21.10
C LEU A 70 7.93 30.10 -20.64
N LEU A 71 8.08 29.41 -19.51
CA LEU A 71 7.11 28.46 -19.00
C LEU A 71 6.14 29.15 -18.03
N PRO A 72 4.82 28.97 -18.19
CA PRO A 72 3.86 29.45 -17.22
C PRO A 72 4.05 28.82 -15.83
N GLY A 73 4.02 29.64 -14.77
CA GLY A 73 4.19 29.18 -13.39
C GLY A 73 3.16 28.14 -12.93
N TYR A 74 1.95 28.15 -13.50
CA TYR A 74 0.90 27.18 -13.15
C TYR A 74 1.26 25.73 -13.51
N LEU A 75 2.20 25.53 -14.45
CA LEU A 75 2.61 24.18 -14.84
C LEU A 75 3.27 23.41 -13.68
N VAL A 76 3.87 24.12 -12.72
CA VAL A 76 4.45 23.50 -11.52
C VAL A 76 3.37 22.82 -10.69
N GLY A 77 2.23 23.50 -10.46
CA GLY A 77 1.10 22.93 -9.72
C GLY A 77 0.45 21.76 -10.46
N PHE A 78 0.33 21.86 -11.79
CA PHE A 78 -0.18 20.79 -12.64
C PHE A 78 0.73 19.54 -12.58
N ALA A 79 2.03 19.71 -12.84
CA ALA A 79 2.98 18.61 -12.86
C ALA A 79 3.16 17.97 -11.48
N THR A 80 3.12 18.77 -10.41
CA THR A 80 3.14 18.24 -9.04
C THR A 80 1.90 17.39 -8.77
N ARG A 81 0.71 17.88 -9.12
CA ARG A 81 -0.54 17.13 -8.95
C ARG A 81 -0.50 15.79 -9.70
N GLU A 82 -0.17 15.82 -11.00
CA GLU A 82 -0.13 14.61 -11.82
C GLU A 82 0.88 13.60 -11.30
N SER A 83 2.12 14.04 -11.05
CA SER A 83 3.19 13.15 -10.56
C SER A 83 2.84 12.56 -9.19
N PHE A 84 2.23 13.35 -8.31
CA PHE A 84 1.88 12.92 -6.96
C PHE A 84 0.68 11.97 -6.94
N ILE A 85 -0.41 12.31 -7.65
CA ILE A 85 -1.63 11.49 -7.66
C ILE A 85 -1.41 10.17 -8.40
N LEU A 86 -0.75 10.18 -9.57
CA LEU A 86 -0.65 9.00 -10.41
C LEU A 86 0.38 7.98 -9.92
N GLU A 87 1.51 8.45 -9.38
CA GLU A 87 2.62 7.56 -9.06
C GLU A 87 3.02 7.62 -7.59
N LEU A 88 3.32 8.80 -7.04
CA LEU A 88 3.96 8.86 -5.74
C LEU A 88 3.03 8.47 -4.59
N ALA A 89 1.80 8.98 -4.57
CA ALA A 89 0.82 8.64 -3.54
C ALA A 89 0.49 7.13 -3.51
N PRO A 90 0.06 6.48 -4.61
CA PRO A 90 -0.26 5.05 -4.56
C PRO A 90 1.00 4.18 -4.36
N THR A 91 2.11 4.46 -5.03
CA THR A 91 3.27 3.56 -5.04
C THR A 91 4.15 3.72 -3.80
N VAL A 92 4.55 4.95 -3.45
CA VAL A 92 5.46 5.17 -2.31
C VAL A 92 4.77 4.84 -1.00
N MET A 93 3.49 5.21 -0.84
CA MET A 93 2.74 4.86 0.37
C MET A 93 2.58 3.34 0.49
N SER A 94 2.31 2.65 -0.62
CA SER A 94 2.20 1.19 -0.61
C SER A 94 3.51 0.49 -0.26
N LEU A 95 4.66 1.00 -0.70
CA LEU A 95 5.97 0.45 -0.31
C LEU A 95 6.24 0.63 1.19
N ILE A 96 5.91 1.80 1.75
CA ILE A 96 6.04 2.05 3.19
C ILE A 96 5.09 1.14 3.99
N LEU A 97 3.85 1.00 3.52
CA LEU A 97 2.86 0.12 4.13
C LEU A 97 3.24 -1.36 4.01
N ALA A 98 3.86 -1.78 2.91
CA ALA A 98 4.41 -3.14 2.77
C ALA A 98 5.44 -3.41 3.89
N GLY A 99 6.29 -2.44 4.19
CA GLY A 99 7.21 -2.51 5.33
C GLY A 99 6.50 -2.64 6.67
N LYS A 100 5.55 -1.74 6.95
CA LYS A 100 4.90 -1.67 8.26
C LYS A 100 3.81 -2.72 8.46
N ILE A 101 2.78 -2.69 7.62
CA ILE A 101 1.63 -3.61 7.67
C ILE A 101 2.10 -5.01 7.31
N GLY A 102 2.91 -5.16 6.26
CA GLY A 102 3.39 -6.49 5.85
C GLY A 102 4.24 -7.16 6.92
N SER A 103 5.18 -6.43 7.54
CA SER A 103 5.97 -6.97 8.66
C SER A 103 5.09 -7.41 9.84
N ASN A 104 4.09 -6.60 10.20
CA ASN A 104 3.15 -6.94 11.27
C ASN A 104 2.36 -8.20 10.95
N VAL A 105 1.81 -8.31 9.74
CA VAL A 105 1.03 -9.47 9.29
C VAL A 105 1.87 -10.75 9.29
N ALA A 106 3.09 -10.70 8.74
CA ALA A 106 4.00 -11.84 8.74
C ALA A 106 4.38 -12.27 10.17
N SER A 107 4.63 -11.29 11.06
CA SER A 107 5.05 -11.57 12.42
C SER A 107 3.92 -12.15 13.27
N GLU A 108 2.70 -11.64 13.11
CA GLU A 108 1.51 -12.11 13.82
C GLU A 108 1.16 -13.54 13.42
N ILE A 109 1.04 -13.80 12.11
CA ILE A 109 0.74 -15.15 11.61
C ILE A 109 1.88 -16.11 11.95
N GLY A 110 3.14 -15.68 11.82
CA GLY A 110 4.29 -16.49 12.20
C GLY A 110 4.31 -16.85 13.68
N THR A 111 3.91 -15.94 14.56
CA THR A 111 3.78 -16.20 16.00
C THR A 111 2.69 -17.24 16.26
N MET A 112 1.54 -17.13 15.60
CA MET A 112 0.46 -18.14 15.69
C MET A 112 0.89 -19.50 15.13
N ARG A 113 1.75 -19.52 14.11
CA ARG A 113 2.29 -20.76 13.55
C ARG A 113 3.22 -21.48 14.52
N ILE A 114 4.15 -20.75 15.14
CA ILE A 114 5.16 -21.34 16.05
C ILE A 114 4.55 -21.72 17.41
N SER A 115 3.46 -21.09 17.81
CA SER A 115 2.71 -21.44 19.03
C SER A 115 1.64 -22.52 18.79
N ASP A 116 1.70 -23.23 17.67
CA ASP A 116 0.79 -24.31 17.26
C ASP A 116 -0.70 -23.91 17.19
N GLN A 117 -1.02 -22.61 17.24
CA GLN A 117 -2.40 -22.12 17.17
C GLN A 117 -3.03 -22.40 15.81
N ILE A 118 -2.24 -22.33 14.73
CA ILE A 118 -2.71 -22.66 13.37
C ILE A 118 -3.06 -24.15 13.28
N ASP A 119 -2.23 -25.03 13.84
CA ASP A 119 -2.47 -26.47 13.81
C ASP A 119 -3.67 -26.84 14.70
N ALA A 120 -3.84 -26.17 15.85
CA ALA A 120 -5.03 -26.32 16.69
C ALA A 120 -6.33 -25.97 15.94
N LEU A 121 -6.34 -24.87 15.16
CA LEU A 121 -7.51 -24.51 14.33
C LEU A 121 -7.81 -25.59 13.28
N GLU A 122 -6.78 -26.13 12.62
CA GLU A 122 -6.96 -27.18 11.61
C GLU A 122 -7.49 -28.49 12.23
N ILE A 123 -7.03 -28.86 13.43
CA ILE A 123 -7.55 -30.02 14.18
C ILE A 123 -9.02 -29.83 14.58
N MET A 124 -9.42 -28.60 14.89
CA MET A 124 -10.81 -28.24 15.19
C MET A 124 -11.71 -28.20 13.93
N GLY A 125 -11.17 -28.53 12.75
CA GLY A 125 -11.90 -28.52 11.48
C GLY A 125 -12.12 -27.12 10.92
N VAL A 126 -11.49 -26.08 11.48
CA VAL A 126 -11.60 -24.69 11.02
C VAL A 126 -10.55 -24.44 9.95
N ASN A 127 -10.95 -23.83 8.83
CA ASN A 127 -10.00 -23.39 7.81
C ASN A 127 -9.19 -22.17 8.33
N SER A 128 -8.06 -22.45 8.96
CA SER A 128 -7.11 -21.47 9.51
C SER A 128 -6.71 -20.37 8.51
N ALA A 129 -6.49 -20.69 7.24
CA ALA A 129 -6.13 -19.71 6.21
C ALA A 129 -7.28 -18.70 5.96
N SER A 130 -8.51 -19.18 5.83
CA SER A 130 -9.69 -18.31 5.70
C SER A 130 -9.96 -17.52 6.99
N TYR A 131 -9.71 -18.12 8.16
CA TYR A 131 -9.93 -17.46 9.44
C TYR A 131 -8.92 -16.34 9.76
N LEU A 132 -7.65 -16.52 9.39
CA LEU A 132 -6.57 -15.59 9.75
C LEU A 132 -6.23 -14.59 8.65
N VAL A 133 -6.17 -15.05 7.39
CA VAL A 133 -5.65 -14.25 6.28
C VAL A 133 -6.75 -13.44 5.59
N PHE A 134 -7.94 -14.03 5.42
CA PHE A 134 -9.04 -13.38 4.71
C PHE A 134 -9.48 -12.04 5.34
N PRO A 135 -9.70 -11.93 6.67
CA PRO A 135 -10.09 -10.66 7.28
C PRO A 135 -9.05 -9.56 7.08
N LYS A 136 -7.76 -9.92 7.11
CA LYS A 136 -6.64 -8.99 6.86
C LYS A 136 -6.63 -8.48 5.43
N ILE A 137 -6.85 -9.37 4.46
CA ILE A 137 -6.97 -8.99 3.04
C ILE A 137 -8.14 -8.02 2.85
N ILE A 138 -9.33 -8.34 3.33
CA ILE A 138 -10.51 -7.47 3.18
C ILE A 138 -10.31 -6.12 3.89
N ALA A 139 -9.76 -6.13 5.10
CA ALA A 139 -9.45 -4.89 5.83
C ALA A 139 -8.48 -4.00 5.03
N SER A 140 -7.44 -4.58 4.44
CA SER A 140 -6.47 -3.83 3.63
C SER A 140 -7.04 -3.32 2.32
N LEU A 141 -7.87 -4.11 1.63
CA LEU A 141 -8.53 -3.73 0.37
C LEU A 141 -9.47 -2.53 0.55
N ILE A 142 -10.05 -2.36 1.73
CA ILE A 142 -10.89 -1.21 2.05
C ILE A 142 -10.03 -0.03 2.52
N PHE A 143 -9.08 -0.28 3.43
CA PHE A 143 -8.39 0.80 4.13
C PHE A 143 -7.27 1.46 3.31
N ILE A 144 -6.53 0.70 2.51
CA ILE A 144 -5.39 1.23 1.73
C ILE A 144 -5.83 2.23 0.65
N PRO A 145 -6.92 2.01 -0.11
CA PRO A 145 -7.43 3.05 -1.01
C PRO A 145 -7.80 4.35 -0.27
N ILE A 146 -8.39 4.24 0.94
CA ILE A 146 -8.72 5.40 1.78
C ILE A 146 -7.45 6.14 2.21
N ILE A 147 -6.42 5.41 2.65
CA ILE A 147 -5.09 5.97 2.93
C ILE A 147 -4.55 6.73 1.72
N VAL A 148 -4.65 6.17 0.51
CA VAL A 148 -4.07 6.76 -0.69
C VAL A 148 -4.75 8.08 -1.01
N ILE A 149 -6.08 8.17 -0.89
CA ILE A 149 -6.83 9.44 -1.01
C ILE A 149 -6.35 10.45 0.04
N TYR A 150 -6.22 10.00 1.30
CA TYR A 150 -5.74 10.83 2.39
C TYR A 150 -4.31 11.36 2.12
N SER A 151 -3.44 10.52 1.59
CA SER A 151 -2.08 10.88 1.18
C SER A 151 -2.08 11.92 0.06
N MET A 152 -2.92 11.74 -0.98
CA MET A 152 -3.04 12.72 -2.07
C MET A 152 -3.41 14.11 -1.56
N ALA A 153 -4.42 14.20 -0.69
CA ALA A 153 -4.85 15.46 -0.12
C ALA A 153 -3.72 16.14 0.66
N LEU A 154 -3.01 15.38 1.51
CA LEU A 154 -1.90 15.91 2.29
C LEU A 154 -0.67 16.28 1.47
N GLY A 155 -0.37 15.54 0.39
CA GLY A 155 0.72 15.89 -0.52
C GLY A 155 0.46 17.19 -1.25
N ILE A 156 -0.77 17.42 -1.70
CA ILE A 156 -1.17 18.70 -2.30
C ILE A 156 -1.05 19.84 -1.28
N ILE A 157 -1.45 19.61 -0.03
CA ILE A 157 -1.28 20.60 1.05
C ILE A 157 0.21 20.89 1.31
N GLY A 158 1.06 19.86 1.32
CA GLY A 158 2.52 20.04 1.45
C GLY A 158 3.11 20.90 0.34
N GLY A 159 2.65 20.70 -0.90
CA GLY A 159 3.05 21.55 -2.02
C GLY A 159 2.50 22.98 -1.96
N LEU A 160 1.26 23.16 -1.48
CA LEU A 160 0.69 24.50 -1.22
C LEU A 160 1.56 25.29 -0.24
N VAL A 161 1.98 24.68 0.86
CA VAL A 161 2.83 25.35 1.86
C VAL A 161 4.15 25.80 1.22
N VAL A 162 4.80 24.93 0.44
CA VAL A 162 6.04 25.30 -0.27
C VAL A 162 5.83 26.45 -1.24
N SER A 163 4.71 26.46 -1.98
CA SER A 163 4.42 27.49 -2.97
C SER A 163 4.30 28.90 -2.37
N MET A 164 4.08 29.03 -1.06
CA MET A 164 4.04 30.32 -0.36
C MET A 164 5.44 30.90 -0.09
N TYR A 165 6.47 30.05 -0.03
CA TYR A 165 7.83 30.44 0.39
C TYR A 165 8.87 30.37 -0.73
N PHE A 166 8.50 29.88 -1.92
CA PHE A 166 9.43 29.66 -3.02
C PHE A 166 9.37 30.81 -4.03
N ASP A 167 10.50 31.47 -4.29
CA ASP A 167 10.64 32.68 -5.13
C ASP A 167 10.49 32.46 -6.66
N GLY A 168 9.82 31.39 -7.08
CA GLY A 168 9.63 31.04 -8.51
C GLY A 168 8.17 30.85 -8.94
N MET A 169 7.21 30.96 -8.02
CA MET A 169 5.80 30.64 -8.27
C MET A 169 4.93 31.37 -7.26
N THR A 170 3.77 31.90 -7.70
CA THR A 170 2.79 32.42 -6.76
C THR A 170 1.84 31.30 -6.27
N LEU A 171 1.26 31.49 -5.09
CA LEU A 171 0.21 30.60 -4.57
C LEU A 171 -0.96 30.45 -5.56
N ASN A 172 -1.32 31.53 -6.26
CA ASN A 172 -2.39 31.52 -7.26
C ASN A 172 -2.02 30.65 -8.47
N ASP A 173 -0.78 30.70 -8.92
CA ASP A 173 -0.30 29.84 -10.02
C ASP A 173 -0.38 28.37 -9.63
N TYR A 174 0.02 28.02 -8.40
CA TYR A 174 -0.05 26.65 -7.92
C TYR A 174 -1.49 26.14 -7.87
N ILE A 175 -2.42 26.92 -7.30
CA ILE A 175 -3.85 26.58 -7.23
C ILE A 175 -4.46 26.46 -8.63
N LEU A 176 -4.10 27.36 -9.55
CA LEU A 176 -4.53 27.29 -10.95
C LEU A 176 -4.02 25.99 -11.59
N GLY A 177 -2.76 25.65 -11.38
CA GLY A 177 -2.13 24.43 -11.87
C GLY A 177 -2.82 23.15 -11.39
N ILE A 178 -3.16 23.08 -10.10
CA ILE A 178 -3.89 21.94 -9.54
C ILE A 178 -5.27 21.77 -10.17
N ARG A 179 -5.91 22.86 -10.61
CA ARG A 179 -7.25 22.81 -11.23
C ARG A 179 -7.19 22.62 -12.75
N PHE A 180 -6.07 22.96 -13.37
CA PHE A 180 -5.87 22.92 -14.80
C PHE A 180 -5.89 21.47 -15.34
N ASP A 181 -6.70 21.20 -16.37
CA ASP A 181 -6.87 19.87 -16.99
C ASP A 181 -7.02 18.73 -15.95
N PHE A 182 -7.81 18.95 -14.89
CA PHE A 182 -8.05 17.90 -13.91
C PHE A 182 -9.00 16.83 -14.48
N LYS A 183 -8.48 15.61 -14.64
CA LYS A 183 -9.27 14.45 -15.08
C LYS A 183 -9.64 13.62 -13.87
N MET A 184 -10.94 13.36 -13.69
CA MET A 184 -11.42 12.52 -12.60
C MET A 184 -10.85 11.09 -12.67
N PHE A 185 -10.50 10.64 -13.87
CA PHE A 185 -9.85 9.36 -14.11
C PHE A 185 -8.49 9.23 -13.38
N SER A 186 -7.76 10.31 -13.10
CA SER A 186 -6.47 10.24 -12.38
C SER A 186 -6.65 9.69 -10.96
N ILE A 187 -7.77 10.00 -10.29
CA ILE A 187 -8.10 9.42 -8.98
C ILE A 187 -8.48 7.94 -9.14
N THR A 188 -9.38 7.63 -10.06
CA THR A 188 -9.82 6.24 -10.30
C THR A 188 -8.65 5.32 -10.64
N TYR A 189 -7.72 5.80 -11.47
CA TYR A 189 -6.47 5.15 -11.82
C TYR A 189 -5.65 4.78 -10.58
N ALA A 190 -5.43 5.75 -9.69
CA ALA A 190 -4.64 5.54 -8.49
C ALA A 190 -5.35 4.62 -7.48
N LEU A 191 -6.68 4.67 -7.42
CA LEU A 191 -7.48 3.76 -6.60
C LEU A 191 -7.37 2.32 -7.11
N ILE A 192 -7.46 2.09 -8.42
CA ILE A 192 -7.29 0.76 -9.01
C ILE A 192 -5.92 0.19 -8.60
N LYS A 193 -4.84 0.95 -8.78
CA LYS A 193 -3.49 0.55 -8.32
C LYS A 193 -3.46 0.21 -6.83
N SER A 194 -4.06 1.07 -6.00
CA SER A 194 -4.06 0.87 -4.55
C SER A 194 -4.74 -0.43 -4.12
N VAL A 195 -5.76 -0.90 -4.85
CA VAL A 195 -6.45 -2.18 -4.58
C VAL A 195 -5.53 -3.37 -4.85
N PHE A 196 -4.79 -3.36 -5.97
CA PHE A 196 -3.81 -4.41 -6.26
C PHE A 196 -2.68 -4.41 -5.24
N PHE A 197 -2.16 -3.24 -4.87
CA PHE A 197 -1.12 -3.12 -3.85
C PHE A 197 -1.60 -3.59 -2.48
N ALA A 198 -2.84 -3.27 -2.11
CA ALA A 198 -3.43 -3.71 -0.86
C ALA A 198 -3.49 -5.23 -0.74
N PHE A 199 -3.90 -5.90 -1.81
CA PHE A 199 -3.88 -7.35 -1.89
C PHE A 199 -2.47 -7.90 -1.69
N ILE A 200 -1.46 -7.32 -2.36
CA ILE A 200 -0.06 -7.75 -2.26
C ILE A 200 0.50 -7.57 -0.83
N ILE A 201 0.25 -6.41 -0.22
CA ILE A 201 0.74 -6.02 1.12
C ILE A 201 0.27 -6.99 2.20
N THR A 202 -0.85 -7.66 2.03
CA THR A 202 -1.38 -8.62 3.01
C THR A 202 -1.19 -10.07 2.60
N SER A 203 -1.40 -10.42 1.33
CA SER A 203 -1.31 -11.81 0.86
C SER A 203 0.10 -12.39 0.94
N ILE A 204 1.11 -11.64 0.49
CA ILE A 204 2.50 -12.14 0.46
C ILE A 204 3.06 -12.30 1.88
N PRO A 205 2.92 -11.31 2.79
CA PRO A 205 3.39 -11.48 4.16
C PRO A 205 2.64 -12.56 4.92
N SER A 206 1.36 -12.77 4.62
CA SER A 206 0.61 -13.90 5.18
C SER A 206 1.21 -15.24 4.77
N TYR A 207 1.66 -15.40 3.52
CA TYR A 207 2.34 -16.61 3.09
C TYR A 207 3.64 -16.87 3.85
N PHE A 208 4.51 -15.86 3.94
CA PHE A 208 5.78 -16.02 4.66
C PHE A 208 5.58 -16.27 6.16
N GLY A 209 4.56 -15.67 6.78
CA GLY A 209 4.18 -15.96 8.16
C GLY A 209 3.58 -17.36 8.33
N TYR A 210 2.69 -17.78 7.42
CA TYR A 210 1.97 -19.05 7.53
C TYR A 210 2.89 -20.28 7.41
N TYR A 211 3.91 -20.19 6.57
CA TYR A 211 4.86 -21.30 6.32
C TYR A 211 6.17 -21.16 7.09
N VAL A 212 6.27 -20.23 8.05
CA VAL A 212 7.47 -20.10 8.88
C VAL A 212 7.69 -21.36 9.71
N LYS A 213 8.96 -21.75 9.88
CA LYS A 213 9.38 -22.87 10.73
C LYS A 213 10.55 -22.43 11.59
N GLY A 214 10.62 -22.92 12.83
CA GLY A 214 11.69 -22.59 13.77
C GLY A 214 11.18 -21.75 14.94
N GLY A 215 11.94 -20.73 15.33
CA GLY A 215 11.63 -19.86 16.49
C GLY A 215 11.49 -18.39 16.13
N ALA A 216 11.51 -17.51 17.13
CA ALA A 216 11.33 -16.06 16.97
C ALA A 216 12.29 -15.41 15.95
N LEU A 217 13.53 -15.92 15.83
CA LEU A 217 14.50 -15.43 14.84
C LEU A 217 14.01 -15.67 13.40
N GLU A 218 13.39 -16.81 13.14
CA GLU A 218 12.89 -17.15 11.80
C GLU A 218 11.63 -16.35 11.46
N ILE A 219 10.82 -15.94 12.45
CA ILE A 219 9.74 -14.96 12.24
C ILE A 219 10.31 -13.64 11.72
N GLY A 220 11.36 -13.11 12.37
CA GLY A 220 11.99 -11.86 11.94
C GLY A 220 12.57 -11.94 10.51
N LYS A 221 13.21 -13.07 10.17
CA LYS A 221 13.70 -13.33 8.80
C LYS A 221 12.57 -13.45 7.78
N ALA A 222 11.49 -14.15 8.13
CA ALA A 222 10.32 -14.31 7.26
C ALA A 222 9.62 -12.98 7.02
N SER A 223 9.46 -12.17 8.07
CA SER A 223 8.95 -10.80 7.98
C SER A 223 9.80 -9.95 7.02
N THR A 224 11.12 -9.90 7.23
CA THR A 224 12.03 -9.13 6.37
C THR A 224 11.97 -9.59 4.92
N LYS A 225 11.99 -10.91 4.68
CA LYS A 225 11.82 -11.48 3.32
C LYS A 225 10.50 -11.05 2.70
N SER A 226 9.41 -11.11 3.46
CA SER A 226 8.08 -10.76 2.95
C SER A 226 8.00 -9.31 2.48
N VAL A 227 8.64 -8.37 3.18
CA VAL A 227 8.70 -6.95 2.80
C VAL A 227 9.45 -6.78 1.49
N VAL A 228 10.58 -7.48 1.32
CA VAL A 228 11.38 -7.44 0.08
C VAL A 228 10.57 -7.98 -1.10
N TYR A 229 9.97 -9.16 -0.97
CA TYR A 229 9.16 -9.76 -2.04
C TYR A 229 7.92 -8.91 -2.36
N SER A 230 7.25 -8.37 -1.35
CA SER A 230 6.10 -7.48 -1.54
C SER A 230 6.52 -6.21 -2.29
N SER A 231 7.63 -5.59 -1.91
CA SER A 231 8.14 -4.39 -2.57
C SER A 231 8.47 -4.65 -4.05
N ILE A 232 9.15 -5.75 -4.36
CA ILE A 232 9.48 -6.13 -5.74
C ILE A 232 8.20 -6.34 -6.56
N ILE A 233 7.22 -7.06 -6.02
CA ILE A 233 5.97 -7.34 -6.74
C ILE A 233 5.12 -6.07 -6.89
N ILE A 234 5.08 -5.19 -5.89
CA ILE A 234 4.43 -3.87 -6.01
C ILE A 234 5.06 -3.07 -7.15
N LEU A 235 6.39 -3.05 -7.29
CA LEU A 235 7.06 -2.32 -8.38
C LEU A 235 6.74 -2.92 -9.76
N ILE A 236 6.77 -4.25 -9.88
CA ILE A 236 6.41 -4.94 -11.14
C ILE A 236 4.96 -4.65 -11.52
N ILE A 237 4.04 -4.79 -10.56
CA ILE A 237 2.61 -4.52 -10.79
C ILE A 237 2.37 -3.03 -11.06
N ASN A 238 3.13 -2.13 -10.43
CA ASN A 238 3.04 -0.70 -10.74
C ASN A 238 3.37 -0.44 -12.21
N TYR A 239 4.49 -0.97 -12.69
CA TYR A 239 4.87 -0.83 -14.10
C TYR A 239 3.80 -1.37 -15.05
N LEU A 240 3.31 -2.59 -14.80
CA LEU A 240 2.28 -3.21 -15.64
C LEU A 240 0.97 -2.42 -15.63
N LEU A 241 0.50 -1.98 -14.46
CA LEU A 241 -0.72 -1.17 -14.35
C LEU A 241 -0.55 0.20 -14.98
N THR A 242 0.62 0.84 -14.85
CA THR A 242 0.91 2.10 -15.55
C THR A 242 0.84 1.91 -17.06
N GLN A 243 1.46 0.85 -17.58
CA GLN A 243 1.42 0.55 -19.01
C GLN A 243 0.01 0.21 -19.50
N MET A 244 -0.83 -0.45 -18.71
CA MET A 244 -2.18 -0.86 -19.16
C MET A 244 -3.25 0.23 -19.03
N LEU A 245 -3.12 1.13 -18.06
CA LEU A 245 -4.16 2.10 -17.73
C LEU A 245 -3.87 3.51 -18.28
N LEU A 246 -2.59 3.82 -18.53
CA LEU A 246 -2.16 5.16 -18.96
C LEU A 246 -1.77 5.20 -20.44
N VAL A 247 -1.25 4.09 -20.99
CA VAL A 247 -0.94 3.92 -22.42
C VAL A 247 -2.07 3.16 -23.10
#